data_AF-A0A938GRJ3-F1
#
_entry.id   AF-A0A938GRJ3-F1
#
_cell.length_a   1.000
_cell.length_b   1.000
_cell.length_c   1.000
_cell.angle_alpha   90.00
_cell.angle_beta   90.00
_cell.angle_gamma   90.00
#
_symmetry.space_group_name_H-M   'P 1'
#
loop_
_entity.id
_entity.type
_entity.pdbx_description
1 polymer ?
#
loop_
_entity_poly.entity_id
_entity_poly.type
_entity_poly.pdbx_seq_one_letter_code
_entity_poly.pdbx_strand_id
1 'polypeptide(L)'
;SAPESVAAMLRHAVGGDTAARFSFVLGGDVVARKKPAPDIYLLAAQRFGAAPGDCVVIEDSNNGLVAAKAAGMACIVTVSGYTADEDFSSADLVLSCLGDPAGERALVLANRSAARPAGWLRAEDLRRFVVEP
;
A
#
# COMPACT_ATOMS: atom_id res chain seq x y z
N SER A 1 2.39 18.93 -12.22
CA SER A 1 1.27 18.63 -11.30
C SER A 1 1.68 17.50 -10.34
N ALA A 2 0.93 17.22 -9.25
CA ALA A 2 1.30 16.16 -8.32
C ALA A 2 1.43 14.77 -9.00
N PRO A 3 0.52 14.34 -9.90
CA PRO A 3 0.70 13.08 -10.64
C PRO A 3 1.97 13.04 -11.50
N GLU A 4 2.34 14.14 -12.15
CA GLU A 4 3.57 14.20 -12.97
C GLU A 4 4.83 14.08 -12.11
N SER A 5 4.85 14.76 -10.96
CA SER A 5 5.96 14.69 -10.01
C SER A 5 6.13 13.28 -9.46
N VAL A 6 5.02 12.61 -9.09
CA VAL A 6 5.05 11.22 -8.62
C VAL A 6 5.49 10.27 -9.74
N ALA A 7 4.99 10.45 -10.96
CA ALA A 7 5.41 9.62 -12.10
C ALA A 7 6.90 9.79 -12.44
N ALA A 8 7.43 11.00 -12.32
CA ALA A 8 8.86 11.27 -12.50
C ALA A 8 9.70 10.61 -11.40
N MET A 9 9.29 10.74 -10.14
CA MET A 9 9.95 10.10 -9.01
C MET A 9 9.94 8.57 -9.16
N LEU A 10 8.79 8.00 -9.54
CA LEU A 10 8.64 6.56 -9.76
C LEU A 10 9.63 6.06 -10.83
N ARG A 11 9.67 6.70 -12.00
CA ARG A 11 10.62 6.35 -13.06
C ARG A 11 12.08 6.45 -12.61
N HIS A 12 12.40 7.46 -11.80
CA HIS A 12 13.75 7.62 -11.26
C HIS A 12 14.10 6.51 -10.26
N ALA A 13 13.17 6.16 -9.36
CA ALA A 13 13.40 5.22 -8.27
C ALA A 13 13.49 3.76 -8.76
N VAL A 14 12.63 3.35 -9.69
CA VAL A 14 12.52 1.93 -10.11
C VAL A 14 12.88 1.67 -11.58
N GLY A 15 13.26 2.71 -12.32
CA GLY A 15 13.53 2.64 -13.76
C GLY A 15 12.26 2.66 -14.61
N GLY A 16 12.43 2.91 -15.91
CA GLY A 16 11.32 3.05 -16.86
C GLY A 16 10.47 1.79 -17.00
N ASP A 17 11.10 0.63 -17.12
CA ASP A 17 10.41 -0.65 -17.35
C ASP A 17 9.52 -1.05 -16.18
N THR A 18 10.01 -0.87 -14.94
CA THR A 18 9.22 -1.16 -13.75
C THR A 18 8.12 -0.12 -13.55
N ALA A 19 8.43 1.16 -13.76
CA ALA A 19 7.43 2.23 -13.66
C ALA A 19 6.28 2.05 -14.67
N ALA A 20 6.56 1.51 -15.86
CA ALA A 20 5.55 1.21 -16.87
C ALA A 20 4.55 0.10 -16.47
N ARG A 21 4.83 -0.66 -15.40
CA ARG A 21 3.90 -1.68 -14.86
C ARG A 21 2.77 -1.06 -14.04
N PHE A 22 2.88 0.20 -13.64
CA PHE A 22 1.81 0.91 -12.94
C PHE A 22 0.79 1.43 -13.96
N SER A 23 -0.47 1.00 -13.84
CA SER A 23 -1.51 1.38 -14.81
C SER A 23 -1.86 2.87 -14.80
N PHE A 24 -1.72 3.53 -13.64
CA PHE A 24 -1.93 4.98 -13.51
C PHE A 24 -1.30 5.51 -12.22
N VAL A 25 -1.21 6.84 -12.14
CA VAL A 25 -0.79 7.59 -10.95
C VAL A 25 -1.88 8.58 -10.58
N LEU A 26 -2.36 8.51 -9.33
CA LEU A 26 -3.31 9.45 -8.75
C LEU A 26 -2.60 10.22 -7.62
N GLY A 27 -2.81 11.53 -7.53
CA GLY A 27 -2.20 12.34 -6.48
C GLY A 27 -2.60 13.81 -6.55
N GLY A 28 -2.32 14.54 -5.47
CA GLY A 28 -2.72 15.95 -5.33
C GLY A 28 -4.23 16.10 -5.21
N ASP A 29 -4.80 16.99 -6.00
CA ASP A 29 -6.21 17.41 -5.87
C ASP A 29 -7.15 16.68 -6.85
N VAL A 30 -6.76 15.47 -7.28
CA VAL A 30 -7.64 14.57 -8.07
C VAL A 30 -8.84 14.05 -7.27
N VAL A 31 -8.83 14.27 -5.96
CA VAL A 31 -9.95 14.02 -5.04
C VAL A 31 -10.16 15.24 -4.14
N ALA A 32 -11.40 15.45 -3.72
CA ALA A 32 -11.76 16.60 -2.88
C ALA A 32 -11.21 16.47 -1.45
N ARG A 33 -11.20 15.26 -0.87
CA ARG A 33 -10.74 15.01 0.49
C ARG A 33 -9.50 14.11 0.46
N LYS A 34 -8.44 14.58 1.11
CA LYS A 34 -7.18 13.84 1.26
C LYS A 34 -7.27 12.87 2.44
N LYS A 35 -6.31 11.94 2.54
CA LYS A 35 -6.13 11.05 3.69
C LYS A 35 -6.20 11.86 4.99
N PRO A 36 -6.96 11.43 6.01
CA PRO A 36 -7.49 10.07 6.22
C PRO A 36 -8.82 9.75 5.50
N ALA A 37 -9.35 10.63 4.65
CA ALA A 37 -10.51 10.28 3.83
C ALA A 37 -10.16 9.18 2.79
N PRO A 38 -11.08 8.24 2.50
CA PRO A 38 -10.83 7.09 1.63
C PRO A 38 -10.82 7.42 0.13
N ASP A 39 -11.15 8.66 -0.24
CA ASP A 39 -11.52 9.08 -1.60
C ASP A 39 -10.49 8.65 -2.66
N ILE A 40 -9.18 8.76 -2.37
CA ILE A 40 -8.12 8.40 -3.34
C ILE A 40 -8.07 6.90 -3.63
N TYR A 41 -8.34 6.06 -2.63
CA TYR A 41 -8.35 4.61 -2.79
C TYR A 41 -9.63 4.14 -3.48
N LEU A 42 -10.78 4.72 -3.12
CA LEU A 42 -12.04 4.45 -3.81
C LEU A 42 -11.97 4.84 -5.29
N LEU A 43 -11.33 5.97 -5.61
CA LEU A 43 -11.08 6.38 -7.00
C LEU A 43 -10.16 5.39 -7.71
N ALA A 44 -9.11 4.88 -7.06
CA ALA A 44 -8.21 3.89 -7.64
C ALA A 44 -8.94 2.57 -7.95
N ALA A 45 -9.71 2.04 -6.99
CA ALA A 45 -10.51 0.83 -7.20
C ALA A 45 -11.53 1.00 -8.33
N GLN A 46 -12.22 2.14 -8.37
CA GLN A 46 -13.14 2.48 -9.46
C GLN A 46 -12.44 2.49 -10.83
N ARG A 47 -11.24 3.08 -10.93
CA ARG A 47 -10.45 3.13 -12.18
C ARG A 47 -10.01 1.75 -12.65
N PHE A 48 -9.73 0.83 -11.72
CA PHE A 48 -9.42 -0.57 -12.04
C PHE A 48 -10.65 -1.43 -12.31
N GLY A 49 -11.85 -0.97 -11.95
CA GLY A 49 -13.06 -1.79 -11.96
C GLY A 49 -13.03 -2.91 -10.92
N ALA A 50 -12.27 -2.74 -9.84
CA ALA A 50 -12.14 -3.70 -8.76
C ALA A 50 -13.06 -3.36 -7.59
N ALA A 51 -13.58 -4.39 -6.89
CA ALA A 51 -14.24 -4.16 -5.61
C ALA A 51 -13.20 -3.78 -4.56
N PRO A 52 -13.53 -2.93 -3.56
CA PRO A 52 -12.56 -2.58 -2.53
C PRO A 52 -12.03 -3.77 -1.71
N GLY A 53 -12.85 -4.81 -1.51
CA GLY A 53 -12.42 -6.06 -0.85
C GLY A 53 -11.38 -6.87 -1.64
N ASP A 54 -11.22 -6.59 -2.93
CA ASP A 54 -10.22 -7.22 -3.81
C ASP A 54 -8.96 -6.35 -3.95
N CYS A 55 -8.86 -5.28 -3.15
CA CYS A 55 -7.74 -4.36 -3.16
C CYS A 55 -6.91 -4.48 -1.88
N VAL A 56 -5.59 -4.44 -2.04
CA VAL A 56 -4.62 -4.37 -0.93
C VAL A 56 -3.85 -3.06 -1.06
N VAL A 57 -3.79 -2.30 0.03
CA VAL A 57 -3.04 -1.05 0.13
C VAL A 57 -1.74 -1.30 0.89
N ILE A 58 -0.63 -0.77 0.37
CA ILE A 58 0.65 -0.67 1.09
C ILE A 58 0.83 0.78 1.55
N GLU A 59 1.09 0.98 2.84
CA GLU A 59 1.19 2.29 3.48
C GLU A 59 2.36 2.40 4.46
N ASP A 60 2.69 3.63 4.84
CA ASP A 60 3.72 3.94 5.84
C ASP A 60 3.23 4.85 6.97
N SER A 61 1.98 5.34 6.91
CA SER A 61 1.40 6.27 7.89
C SER A 61 0.00 5.85 8.37
N ASN A 62 -0.38 6.26 9.58
CA ASN A 62 -1.69 6.02 10.17
C ASN A 62 -2.79 6.72 9.36
N ASN A 63 -2.53 7.92 8.83
CA ASN A 63 -3.49 8.60 7.95
C ASN A 63 -3.83 7.76 6.71
N GLY A 64 -2.82 7.13 6.11
CA GLY A 64 -3.02 6.20 5.01
C GLY A 64 -3.74 4.92 5.42
N LEU A 65 -3.35 4.33 6.56
CA LEU A 65 -4.03 3.17 7.12
C LEU A 65 -5.53 3.44 7.35
N VAL A 66 -5.87 4.54 8.02
CA VAL A 66 -7.27 4.92 8.28
C VAL A 66 -8.04 5.10 6.96
N ALA A 67 -7.44 5.76 5.97
CA ALA A 67 -8.06 5.92 4.66
C ALA A 67 -8.29 4.57 3.94
N ALA A 68 -7.34 3.64 4.01
CA ALA A 68 -7.46 2.32 3.41
C ALA A 68 -8.57 1.49 4.08
N LYS A 69 -8.60 1.47 5.42
CA LYS A 69 -9.65 0.75 6.18
C LYS A 69 -11.03 1.39 5.95
N ALA A 70 -11.12 2.72 5.89
CA ALA A 70 -12.35 3.43 5.57
C ALA A 70 -12.85 3.15 4.13
N ALA A 71 -11.95 2.81 3.21
CA ALA A 71 -12.31 2.37 1.86
C ALA A 71 -12.77 0.90 1.80
N GLY A 72 -12.70 0.15 2.92
CA GLY A 72 -13.01 -1.28 2.97
C GLY A 72 -11.90 -2.18 2.40
N MET A 73 -10.66 -1.69 2.37
CA MET A 73 -9.51 -2.41 1.80
C MET A 73 -8.64 -3.04 2.89
N ALA A 74 -7.93 -4.12 2.54
CA ALA A 74 -6.83 -4.62 3.36
C ALA A 74 -5.65 -3.63 3.32
N CYS A 75 -4.92 -3.51 4.42
CA CYS A 75 -3.78 -2.60 4.53
C CYS A 75 -2.57 -3.28 5.17
N ILE A 76 -1.46 -3.22 4.45
CA ILE A 76 -0.13 -3.61 4.89
C ILE A 76 0.65 -2.32 5.19
N VAL A 77 1.23 -2.22 6.37
CA VAL A 77 2.04 -1.06 6.77
C VAL A 77 3.52 -1.45 6.79
N THR A 78 4.37 -0.56 6.27
CA THR A 78 5.82 -0.57 6.53
C THR A 78 6.18 0.63 7.39
N VAL A 79 6.74 0.41 8.59
CA VAL A 79 7.09 1.50 9.50
C VAL A 79 8.36 2.22 9.05
N SER A 80 8.46 3.51 9.36
CA SER A 80 9.67 4.31 9.15
C SER A 80 10.08 5.03 10.44
N GLY A 81 11.26 5.64 10.46
CA GLY A 81 11.67 6.48 11.59
C GLY A 81 10.74 7.67 11.87
N TYR A 82 9.92 8.09 10.90
CA TYR A 82 8.95 9.18 11.07
C TYR A 82 7.60 8.71 11.63
N THR A 83 7.28 7.43 11.47
CA THR A 83 5.95 6.88 11.74
C THR A 83 5.97 5.73 12.75
N ALA A 84 7.14 5.41 13.33
CA ALA A 84 7.33 4.30 14.25
C ALA A 84 6.41 4.33 15.48
N ASP A 85 6.06 5.53 15.96
CA ASP A 85 5.21 5.73 17.14
C ASP A 85 3.73 5.95 16.80
N GLU A 86 3.34 5.82 15.53
CA GLU A 86 1.93 5.93 15.12
C GLU A 86 1.13 4.64 15.43
N ASP A 87 -0.19 4.78 15.55
CA ASP A 87 -1.07 3.64 15.84
C ASP A 87 -1.35 2.80 14.58
N PHE A 88 -0.80 1.59 14.52
CA PHE A 88 -1.07 0.61 13.45
C PHE A 88 -1.91 -0.59 13.93
N SER A 89 -2.71 -0.41 14.98
CA SER A 89 -3.56 -1.47 15.55
C SER A 89 -4.59 -2.03 14.57
N SER A 90 -5.04 -1.24 13.60
CA SER A 90 -6.03 -1.64 12.59
C SER A 90 -5.43 -2.19 11.27
N ALA A 91 -4.10 -2.22 11.13
CA ALA A 91 -3.43 -2.79 9.97
C ALA A 91 -3.56 -4.32 9.96
N ASP A 92 -3.69 -4.90 8.77
CA ASP A 92 -3.79 -6.36 8.60
C ASP A 92 -2.40 -7.02 8.72
N LEU A 93 -1.34 -6.31 8.34
CA LEU A 93 0.06 -6.71 8.50
C LEU A 93 0.93 -5.47 8.70
N VAL A 94 1.87 -5.52 9.66
CA VAL A 94 2.87 -4.47 9.90
C VAL A 94 4.25 -5.07 9.77
N LEU A 95 5.06 -4.50 8.89
CA LEU A 95 6.42 -4.92 8.59
C LEU A 95 7.42 -3.79 8.88
N SER A 96 8.68 -4.15 9.13
CA SER A 96 9.78 -3.16 9.17
C SER A 96 10.07 -2.58 7.79
N CYS A 97 9.95 -3.38 6.73
CA CYS A 97 10.09 -3.03 5.33
C CYS A 97 9.44 -4.13 4.47
N LEU A 98 9.38 -3.94 3.15
CA LEU A 98 8.89 -5.01 2.24
C LEU A 98 9.89 -6.16 2.09
N GLY A 99 11.17 -5.92 2.38
CA GLY A 99 12.27 -6.87 2.23
C GLY A 99 12.69 -7.13 0.78
N ASP A 100 13.86 -7.74 0.62
CA ASP A 100 14.44 -8.14 -0.67
C ASP A 100 15.12 -9.51 -0.53
N PRO A 101 14.90 -10.48 -1.45
CA PRO A 101 15.59 -11.77 -1.43
C PRO A 101 17.13 -11.70 -1.36
N ALA A 102 17.72 -10.65 -1.92
CA ALA A 102 19.16 -10.41 -1.97
C ALA A 102 19.60 -9.25 -1.07
N GLY A 103 18.69 -8.69 -0.26
CA GLY A 103 18.93 -7.46 0.49
C GLY A 103 18.41 -7.51 1.92
N GLU A 104 17.85 -6.37 2.35
CA GLU A 104 17.30 -6.23 3.69
C GLU A 104 16.14 -7.20 3.90
N ARG A 105 16.08 -7.80 5.09
CA ARG A 105 14.99 -8.70 5.46
C ARG A 105 13.88 -7.97 6.21
N ALA A 106 12.65 -8.18 5.77
CA ALA A 106 11.45 -7.78 6.48
C ALA A 106 11.32 -8.52 7.82
N LEU A 107 11.03 -7.76 8.87
CA LEU A 107 10.58 -8.26 10.17
C LEU A 107 9.08 -8.05 10.29
N VAL A 108 8.37 -9.07 10.79
CA VAL A 108 6.94 -8.97 11.09
C VAL A 108 6.78 -8.35 12.47
N LEU A 109 6.20 -7.14 12.52
CA LEU A 109 5.97 -6.41 13.76
C LEU A 109 4.58 -6.70 14.34
N ALA A 110 3.59 -6.89 13.46
CA ALA A 110 2.26 -7.38 13.81
C ALA A 110 1.64 -8.08 12.61
N ASN A 111 0.88 -9.16 12.82
CA ASN A 111 0.20 -9.85 11.74
C ASN A 111 -1.19 -10.31 12.20
N ARG A 112 -2.21 -9.80 11.52
CA ARG A 112 -3.63 -10.07 11.77
C ARG A 112 -4.28 -10.77 10.57
N SER A 113 -3.46 -11.28 9.65
CA SER A 113 -3.86 -11.90 8.39
C SER A 113 -3.42 -13.36 8.27
N ALA A 114 -3.79 -14.00 7.17
CA ALA A 114 -3.29 -15.33 6.81
C ALA A 114 -1.92 -15.30 6.08
N ALA A 115 -1.38 -14.13 5.73
CA ALA A 115 -0.08 -14.02 5.07
C ALA A 115 1.08 -14.46 5.99
N ARG A 116 2.14 -15.02 5.42
CA ARG A 116 3.30 -15.54 6.16
C ARG A 116 4.60 -15.16 5.42
N PRO A 117 4.91 -13.85 5.30
CA PRO A 117 6.13 -13.41 4.64
C PRO A 117 7.35 -13.93 5.38
N ALA A 118 8.32 -14.47 4.64
CA ALA A 118 9.52 -15.10 5.16
C ALA A 118 10.77 -14.26 4.82
N GLY A 119 10.85 -13.06 5.41
CA GLY A 119 11.97 -12.13 5.18
C GLY A 119 11.77 -11.17 4.00
N TRP A 120 10.77 -11.37 3.15
CA TRP A 120 10.28 -10.37 2.19
C TRP A 120 8.84 -10.71 1.80
N LEU A 121 8.10 -9.71 1.35
CA LEU A 121 6.71 -9.85 0.91
C LEU A 121 6.65 -10.38 -0.52
N ARG A 122 5.79 -11.39 -0.75
CA ARG A 122 5.63 -12.02 -2.07
C ARG A 122 4.22 -11.84 -2.61
N ALA A 123 4.05 -12.04 -3.91
CA ALA A 123 2.72 -12.04 -4.52
C ALA A 123 1.78 -13.10 -3.91
N GLU A 124 2.31 -14.24 -3.47
CA GLU A 124 1.53 -15.28 -2.77
C GLU A 124 0.99 -14.81 -1.41
N ASP A 125 1.71 -13.92 -0.72
CA ASP A 125 1.24 -13.32 0.52
C ASP A 125 0.11 -12.32 0.25
N LEU A 126 0.24 -11.50 -0.81
CA LEU A 126 -0.79 -10.52 -1.20
C LEU A 126 -2.14 -11.19 -1.50
N ARG A 127 -2.13 -12.38 -2.11
CA ARG A 127 -3.36 -13.16 -2.38
C ARG A 127 -4.09 -13.58 -1.11
N ARG A 128 -3.45 -13.57 0.06
CA ARG A 128 -4.09 -13.91 1.35
C ARG A 128 -4.94 -12.77 1.92
N PHE A 129 -4.95 -11.61 1.29
CA PHE A 129 -5.72 -10.43 1.72
C PHE A 129 -6.95 -10.14 0.87
N VAL A 130 -7.07 -10.79 -0.29
CA VAL A 130 -8.22 -10.64 -1.19
C VAL A 130 -9.08 -11.89 -1.10
N VAL A 131 -10.39 -11.73 -1.31
CA VAL A 131 -11.29 -12.87 -1.42
C VAL A 131 -11.05 -13.49 -2.79
N GLU A 132 -10.75 -14.79 -2.85
CA GLU A 132 -10.72 -15.48 -4.14
C GLU A 132 -12.15 -15.47 -4.71
N PRO A 133 -12.35 -15.05 -5.97
CA PRO A 133 -13.67 -14.95 -6.59
C PRO A 133 -14.38 -16.31 -6.73
#